data_AF-A0A2M8L386-F1
#
_entry.id   AF-A0A2M8L386-F1
#
_cell.length_a   1.000
_cell.length_b   1.000
_cell.length_c   1.000
_cell.angle_alpha   90.00
_cell.angle_beta   90.00
_cell.angle_gamma   90.00
#
_symmetry.space_group_name_H-M   'P 1'
#
loop_
_entity.id
_entity.type
_entity.pdbx_description
1 polymer ?
#
loop_
_entity_poly.entity_id
_entity_poly.type
_entity_poly.pdbx_seq_one_letter_code
_entity_poly.pdbx_strand_id
1 'polypeptide(L)'
;MKEEEIKKYRRTVVKQMLQLATAGFGLVAALAWNELIKSFIEEYIKTRISVGSGIISQAIYAIIVTVLAVFITLQLSKLAERLEEKKD
;
A
#
# COMPACT_ATOMS: atom_id res chain seq x y z
N MET A 1 5.89 24.30 -34.09
CA MET A 1 6.18 22.86 -34.28
C MET A 1 7.27 22.35 -33.32
N LYS A 2 8.52 22.84 -33.35
CA LYS A 2 9.59 22.37 -32.43
C LYS A 2 9.31 22.60 -30.92
N GLU A 3 8.70 23.71 -30.55
CA GLU A 3 8.42 24.03 -29.13
C GLU A 3 7.35 23.12 -28.49
N GLU A 4 6.32 22.76 -29.26
CA GLU A 4 5.24 21.88 -28.80
C GLU A 4 5.75 20.45 -28.57
N GLU A 5 6.64 19.97 -29.45
CA GLU A 5 7.29 18.67 -29.30
C GLU A 5 8.18 18.62 -28.06
N ILE A 6 8.98 19.67 -27.80
CA ILE A 6 9.81 19.77 -26.59
C ILE A 6 8.94 19.77 -25.32
N LYS A 7 7.81 20.51 -25.34
CA LYS A 7 6.88 20.55 -24.20
C LYS A 7 6.22 19.18 -23.97
N LYS A 8 5.81 18.49 -25.03
CA LYS A 8 5.26 17.13 -24.96
C LYS A 8 6.28 16.13 -24.43
N TYR A 9 7.52 16.19 -24.91
CA TYR A 9 8.62 15.33 -24.45
C TYR A 9 8.90 15.53 -22.96
N ARG A 10 9.08 16.78 -22.50
CA ARG A 10 9.28 17.09 -21.07
C ARG A 10 8.13 16.58 -20.20
N ARG A 11 6.87 16.76 -20.65
CA ARG A 11 5.70 16.25 -19.93
C ARG A 11 5.74 14.73 -19.80
N THR A 12 6.11 14.01 -20.87
CA THR A 12 6.23 12.55 -20.84
C THR A 12 7.32 12.10 -19.86
N VAL A 13 8.50 12.73 -19.88
CA VAL A 13 9.59 12.41 -18.96
C VAL A 13 9.16 12.62 -17.51
N VAL A 14 8.56 13.75 -17.18
CA VAL A 14 8.06 14.03 -15.81
C VAL A 14 6.99 13.02 -15.40
N LYS A 15 6.07 12.65 -16.30
CA LYS A 15 5.06 11.64 -16.03
C LYS A 15 5.69 10.27 -15.71
N GLN A 16 6.70 9.86 -16.47
CA GLN A 16 7.43 8.61 -16.23
C GLN A 16 8.19 8.65 -14.90
N MET A 17 8.86 9.76 -14.59
CA MET A 17 9.54 9.94 -13.31
C MET A 17 8.57 9.85 -12.13
N LEU A 18 7.41 10.50 -12.22
CA LEU A 18 6.37 10.42 -11.20
C LEU A 18 5.85 9.00 -11.01
N GLN A 19 5.62 8.27 -12.11
CA GLN A 19 5.20 6.87 -12.05
C GLN A 19 6.26 6.00 -11.36
N LEU A 20 7.53 6.16 -11.72
CA LEU A 20 8.64 5.41 -11.13
C LEU A 20 8.81 5.72 -9.63
N ALA A 21 8.77 7.00 -9.26
CA ALA A 21 8.85 7.44 -7.87
C ALA A 21 7.66 6.91 -7.05
N THR A 22 6.44 7.00 -7.59
CA THR A 22 5.23 6.51 -6.91
C THR A 22 5.27 5.01 -6.72
N ALA A 23 5.73 4.24 -7.72
CA ALA A 23 5.92 2.80 -7.60
C ALA A 23 6.99 2.44 -6.56
N GLY A 24 8.13 3.14 -6.58
CA GLY A 24 9.21 2.96 -5.60
C GLY A 24 8.75 3.24 -4.18
N PHE A 25 8.06 4.36 -3.94
CA PHE A 25 7.49 4.67 -2.62
C PHE A 25 6.37 3.71 -2.22
N GLY A 26 5.55 3.24 -3.16
CA GLY A 26 4.54 2.21 -2.90
C GLY A 26 5.17 0.91 -2.39
N LEU A 27 6.30 0.50 -2.97
CA LEU A 27 7.07 -0.66 -2.50
C LEU A 27 7.63 -0.44 -1.09
N VAL A 28 8.28 0.70 -0.86
CA VAL A 28 8.84 1.04 0.47
C VAL A 28 7.74 1.08 1.52
N ALA A 29 6.59 1.69 1.21
CA ALA A 29 5.45 1.73 2.11
C ALA A 29 4.90 0.33 2.42
N ALA A 30 4.77 -0.53 1.41
CA ALA A 30 4.32 -1.91 1.60
C ALA A 30 5.28 -2.70 2.52
N LEU A 31 6.58 -2.53 2.34
CA LEU A 31 7.60 -3.15 3.19
C LEU A 31 7.53 -2.63 4.64
N ALA A 32 7.40 -1.32 4.82
CA ALA A 32 7.31 -0.70 6.14
C ALA A 32 6.07 -1.15 6.92
N TRP A 33 4.90 -1.25 6.27
CA TRP A 33 3.69 -1.77 6.90
C TRP A 33 3.81 -3.24 7.28
N ASN A 34 4.40 -4.08 6.41
CA ASN A 34 4.66 -5.48 6.73
C ASN A 34 5.56 -5.62 7.96
N GLU A 35 6.65 -4.83 8.02
CA GLU A 35 7.56 -4.87 9.17
C GLU A 35 6.87 -4.40 10.45
N LEU A 36 6.15 -3.27 10.39
CA LEU A 36 5.40 -2.74 11.53
C LEU A 36 4.43 -3.78 12.12
N ILE A 37 3.64 -4.44 11.27
CA ILE A 37 2.66 -5.44 11.72
C ILE A 37 3.39 -6.63 12.37
N LYS A 38 4.50 -7.09 11.79
CA LYS A 38 5.30 -8.19 12.37
C LYS A 38 5.88 -7.82 13.72
N SER A 39 6.61 -6.71 13.82
CA SER A 39 7.22 -6.27 15.08
C SER A 39 6.17 -6.03 16.14
N PHE A 40 5.02 -5.43 15.78
CA PHE A 40 3.91 -5.24 16.71
C PHE A 40 3.39 -6.56 17.29
N ILE A 41 3.20 -7.59 16.44
CA ILE A 41 2.73 -8.90 16.89
C ILE A 41 3.78 -9.60 17.74
N GLU A 42 5.05 -9.52 17.35
CA GLU A 42 6.14 -10.13 18.11
C GLU A 42 6.31 -9.49 19.49
N GLU A 43 6.32 -8.17 19.57
CA GLU A 43 6.53 -7.45 20.83
C GLU A 43 5.31 -7.54 21.75
N TYR A 44 4.10 -7.32 21.23
CA TYR A 44 2.90 -7.17 22.06
C TYR A 44 2.08 -8.43 22.21
N ILE A 45 2.05 -9.33 21.21
CA ILE A 45 1.16 -10.50 21.22
C ILE A 45 1.94 -11.75 21.64
N LYS A 46 3.10 -12.01 21.05
CA LYS A 46 3.92 -13.19 21.36
C LYS A 46 4.45 -13.17 22.79
N THR A 47 4.85 -12.01 23.31
CA THR A 47 5.32 -11.84 24.70
C THR A 47 4.21 -12.08 25.74
N ARG A 48 2.93 -11.90 25.36
CA ARG A 48 1.78 -12.02 26.28
C ARG A 48 1.14 -13.41 26.27
N ILE A 49 1.38 -14.24 25.25
CA ILE A 49 0.70 -15.55 25.05
C ILE A 49 1.74 -16.67 25.08
N SER A 50 1.80 -17.46 26.18
CA SER A 50 2.86 -18.45 26.41
C SER A 50 2.63 -19.84 25.80
N VAL A 51 1.47 -20.14 25.22
CA VAL A 51 1.13 -21.50 24.76
C VAL A 51 1.19 -21.57 23.23
N GLY A 52 2.08 -22.39 22.65
CA GLY A 52 2.12 -22.63 21.20
C GLY A 52 2.47 -21.40 20.33
N SER A 53 3.30 -20.52 20.87
CA SER A 53 3.50 -19.10 20.47
C SER A 53 3.79 -18.81 18.98
N GLY A 54 4.41 -19.74 18.25
CA GLY A 54 4.74 -19.53 16.83
C GLY A 54 3.52 -19.48 15.92
N ILE A 55 2.72 -20.55 15.92
CA ILE A 55 1.59 -20.71 14.99
C ILE A 55 0.49 -19.68 15.28
N ILE A 56 0.22 -19.40 16.56
CA ILE A 56 -0.80 -18.43 16.95
C ILE A 56 -0.39 -17.00 16.53
N SER A 57 0.88 -16.63 16.68
CA SER A 57 1.36 -15.32 16.20
C SER A 57 1.22 -15.16 14.68
N GLN A 58 1.51 -16.21 13.91
CA GLN A 58 1.35 -16.21 12.46
C GLN A 58 -0.13 -16.16 12.03
N ALA A 59 -1.01 -16.85 12.76
CA ALA A 59 -2.46 -16.80 12.51
C ALA A 59 -3.01 -15.38 12.74
N ILE A 60 -2.58 -14.71 13.82
CA ILE A 60 -2.97 -13.33 14.12
C ILE A 60 -2.45 -12.37 13.05
N TYR A 61 -1.19 -12.53 12.62
CA TYR A 61 -0.63 -11.77 11.50
C TYR A 61 -1.48 -11.91 10.24
N ALA A 62 -1.83 -13.13 9.85
CA ALA A 62 -2.64 -13.40 8.67
C ALA A 62 -4.03 -12.73 8.76
N ILE A 63 -4.68 -12.81 9.92
CA ILE A 63 -5.99 -12.17 10.15
C ILE A 63 -5.87 -10.65 10.02
N ILE A 64 -4.90 -10.02 10.69
CA ILE A 64 -4.71 -8.56 10.66
C ILE A 64 -4.46 -8.07 9.23
N VAL A 65 -3.54 -8.72 8.51
CA VAL A 65 -3.22 -8.35 7.13
C VAL A 65 -4.44 -8.52 6.22
N THR A 66 -5.23 -9.57 6.41
CA THR A 66 -6.45 -9.82 5.61
C THR A 66 -7.50 -8.74 5.87
N VAL A 67 -7.75 -8.40 7.14
CA VAL A 67 -8.69 -7.34 7.50
C VAL A 67 -8.26 -5.99 6.93
N LEU A 68 -6.98 -5.64 7.05
CA LEU A 68 -6.43 -4.40 6.48
C LEU A 68 -6.55 -4.38 4.95
N ALA A 69 -6.24 -5.49 4.27
CA ALA A 69 -6.36 -5.60 2.83
C ALA A 69 -7.81 -5.36 2.37
N VAL A 70 -8.77 -6.06 2.98
CA VAL A 70 -10.21 -5.89 2.68
C VAL A 70 -10.67 -4.47 2.97
N PHE A 71 -10.25 -3.90 4.10
CA PHE A 71 -10.63 -2.54 4.46
C PHE A 71 -10.11 -1.52 3.44
N ILE A 72 -8.83 -1.58 3.09
CA ILE A 72 -8.22 -0.66 2.12
C ILE A 72 -8.85 -0.83 0.74
N THR A 73 -9.07 -2.06 0.27
CA THR A 73 -9.69 -2.29 -1.05
C THR A 73 -11.10 -1.73 -1.11
N LEU A 74 -11.92 -1.92 -0.09
CA LEU A 74 -13.27 -1.34 -0.03
C LEU A 74 -13.26 0.20 -0.03
N GLN A 75 -12.30 0.82 0.66
CA GLN A 75 -12.15 2.29 0.66
C GLN A 75 -11.72 2.81 -0.72
N LEU A 76 -10.79 2.11 -1.38
CA LEU A 76 -10.34 2.47 -2.72
C LEU A 76 -11.45 2.28 -3.76
N SER A 77 -12.26 1.22 -3.66
CA SER A 77 -13.43 1.01 -4.52
C SER A 77 -14.43 2.17 -4.41
N LYS A 78 -14.78 2.59 -3.19
CA LYS A 78 -15.65 3.76 -2.97
C LYS A 78 -15.06 5.06 -3.50
N LEU A 79 -13.75 5.24 -3.39
CA LEU A 79 -13.08 6.41 -3.93
C LEU A 79 -13.10 6.41 -5.46
N ALA A 80 -12.92 5.25 -6.08
CA ALA A 80 -12.99 5.10 -7.54
C ALA A 80 -14.39 5.45 -8.06
N GLU A 81 -15.45 4.90 -7.47
CA GLU A 81 -16.85 5.21 -7.82
C GLU A 81 -17.13 6.72 -7.77
N ARG A 82 -16.70 7.41 -6.69
CA ARG A 82 -16.89 8.87 -6.55
C ARG A 82 -16.14 9.71 -7.59
N LEU A 83 -15.02 9.21 -8.10
CA LEU A 83 -14.24 9.88 -9.14
C LEU A 83 -14.83 9.65 -10.53
N GLU A 84 -15.54 8.54 -10.73
CA GLU A 84 -16.29 8.23 -11.95
C GLU A 84 -17.60 9.04 -12.00
N GLU A 85 -18.37 9.10 -10.91
CA GLU A 85 -19.61 9.91 -10.84
C GLU A 85 -19.40 11.41 -11.09
N LYS A 86 -18.20 11.94 -10.83
CA LYS A 86 -17.86 13.36 -11.06
C LYS A 86 -17.48 13.69 -12.50
N LYS A 87 -17.38 12.70 -13.38
CA LYS A 87 -16.99 12.87 -14.78
C LYS A 87 -18.19 12.96 -15.74
N ASP A 88 -19.39 12.61 -15.27
CA ASP A 88 -20.68 12.76 -15.97
C ASP A 88 -21.42 14.02 -15.48
#